data_AF-X1S0S8-F1
#
_entry.id   AF-X1S0S8-F1
#
_cell.length_a   1.000
_cell.length_b   1.000
_cell.length_c   1.000
_cell.angle_alpha   90.00
_cell.angle_beta   90.00
_cell.angle_gamma   90.00
#
_symmetry.space_group_name_H-M   'P 1'
#
loop_
_entity.id
_entity.type
_entity.pdbx_description
1 polymer ?
#
loop_
_entity_poly.entity_id
_entity_poly.type
_entity_poly.pdbx_seq_one_letter_code
_entity_poly.pdbx_strand_id
1 'polypeptide(L)'
;LCDDFYLDMYINTELELPTGRDTILSFFERIQKQFPSMGRFYRRENNEYYLEEDRNPGQYRWVSLEIDRIGSGVVNPSDFETAYCQDRLVLELVPYMLGVNHLDIDSLDVTFAMDFVCPANL
;
A
#
# COMPACT_ATOMS: atom_id res chain seq x y z
N LEU A 1 -15.99 -5.22 -20.22
CA LEU A 1 -16.16 -4.88 -18.79
C LEU A 1 -14.84 -5.29 -18.13
N CYS A 2 -14.25 -4.46 -17.28
CA CYS A 2 -13.04 -4.82 -16.52
C CYS A 2 -13.48 -5.70 -15.35
N ASP A 3 -12.74 -6.76 -15.04
CA ASP A 3 -13.08 -7.67 -13.95
C ASP A 3 -12.53 -7.14 -12.62
N ASP A 4 -11.27 -6.68 -12.63
CA ASP A 4 -10.63 -6.02 -11.49
C ASP A 4 -9.88 -4.77 -11.93
N PHE A 5 -9.96 -3.71 -11.13
CA PHE A 5 -9.23 -2.46 -11.27
C PHE A 5 -8.34 -2.22 -10.06
N TYR A 6 -7.09 -1.90 -10.28
CA TYR A 6 -6.10 -1.67 -9.24
C TYR A 6 -5.57 -0.24 -9.35
N LEU A 7 -5.51 0.45 -8.21
CA LEU A 7 -4.77 1.68 -8.07
C LEU A 7 -3.79 1.52 -6.92
N ASP A 8 -2.51 1.62 -7.24
CA ASP A 8 -1.44 1.52 -6.27
C ASP A 8 -0.39 2.61 -6.46
N MET A 9 0.25 2.95 -5.35
CA MET A 9 1.35 3.89 -5.25
C MET A 9 2.52 3.18 -4.56
N TYR A 10 3.71 3.34 -5.12
CA TYR A 10 4.96 2.90 -4.52
C TYR A 10 5.91 4.07 -4.31
N ILE A 11 6.48 4.16 -3.11
CA ILE A 11 7.62 5.04 -2.79
C ILE A 11 8.84 4.14 -2.71
N ASN A 12 9.77 4.30 -3.64
CA ASN A 12 11.03 3.55 -3.67
C ASN A 12 12.15 4.40 -3.07
N THR A 13 12.99 3.79 -2.23
CA THR A 13 14.08 4.46 -1.53
C THR A 13 15.44 3.91 -1.95
N GLU A 14 16.45 4.77 -1.93
CA GLU A 14 17.85 4.40 -2.20
C GLU A 14 18.45 3.56 -1.05
N LEU A 15 18.00 3.83 0.19
CA LEU A 15 18.42 3.12 1.39
C LEU A 15 17.33 2.18 1.92
N GLU A 16 17.76 1.21 2.74
CA GLU A 16 16.84 0.31 3.43
C GLU A 16 15.99 1.06 4.47
N LEU A 17 14.70 0.72 4.52
CA LEU A 17 13.72 1.24 5.46
C LEU A 17 13.93 0.68 6.87
N PRO A 18 13.45 1.37 7.91
CA PRO A 18 13.63 0.92 9.30
C PRO A 18 12.99 -0.45 9.57
N THR A 19 13.77 -1.35 10.17
CA THR A 19 13.34 -2.70 10.57
C THR A 19 12.94 -2.80 12.05
N GLY A 20 12.94 -1.68 12.78
CA GLY A 20 12.60 -1.61 14.20
C GLY A 20 11.14 -1.96 14.46
N ARG A 21 10.89 -2.98 15.30
CA ARG A 21 9.53 -3.47 15.61
C ARG A 21 8.56 -2.34 15.99
N ASP A 22 8.96 -1.46 16.90
CA ASP A 22 8.07 -0.41 17.41
C ASP A 22 7.76 0.64 16.34
N THR A 23 8.73 0.96 15.48
CA THR A 23 8.55 1.84 14.32
C THR A 23 7.53 1.26 13.35
N ILE A 24 7.71 -0.02 12.98
CA ILE A 24 6.82 -0.74 12.06
C ILE A 24 5.40 -0.79 12.61
N LEU A 25 5.24 -1.22 13.87
CA LEU A 25 3.92 -1.33 14.50
C LEU A 25 3.24 0.04 14.62
N SER A 26 3.99 1.09 14.99
CA SER A 26 3.44 2.44 15.11
C SER A 26 2.96 2.98 13.77
N PHE A 27 3.71 2.73 12.68
CA PHE A 27 3.34 3.13 11.33
C PHE A 27 2.01 2.49 10.90
N PHE A 28 1.89 1.17 11.02
CA PHE A 28 0.66 0.47 10.67
C PHE A 28 -0.52 0.80 11.62
N GLU A 29 -0.28 1.02 12.91
CA GLU A 29 -1.32 1.44 13.86
C GLU A 29 -1.89 2.81 13.48
N ARG A 30 -1.05 3.74 13.03
CA ARG A 30 -1.50 5.08 12.59
C ARG A 30 -2.38 5.01 11.34
N ILE A 31 -2.07 4.09 10.42
CA ILE A 31 -2.88 3.81 9.23
C ILE A 31 -4.21 3.16 9.63
N GLN A 32 -4.17 2.12 10.45
CA GLN A 32 -5.38 1.42 10.93
C GLN A 32 -6.32 2.36 11.70
N LYS A 33 -5.80 3.35 12.43
CA LYS A 33 -6.64 4.39 13.08
C LYS A 33 -7.48 5.19 12.08
N GLN A 34 -6.96 5.44 10.88
CA GLN A 34 -7.70 6.12 9.81
C GLN A 34 -8.59 5.14 9.03
N PHE A 35 -8.16 3.89 8.87
CA PHE A 35 -8.87 2.85 8.13
C PHE A 35 -9.07 1.59 9.02
N PRO A 36 -10.06 1.59 9.94
CA PRO A 36 -10.23 0.52 10.93
C PRO A 36 -10.54 -0.87 10.36
N SER A 37 -10.99 -0.95 9.11
CA SER A 37 -11.23 -2.19 8.37
C SER A 37 -9.95 -2.94 7.99
N MET A 38 -8.80 -2.26 7.98
CA MET A 38 -7.48 -2.86 7.72
C MET A 38 -7.02 -3.68 8.93
N GLY A 39 -7.60 -4.86 9.13
CA GLY A 39 -7.42 -5.69 10.32
C GLY A 39 -6.33 -6.76 10.20
N ARG A 40 -5.83 -7.05 9.00
CA ARG A 40 -4.89 -8.16 8.77
C ARG A 40 -3.47 -7.65 8.68
N PHE A 41 -2.77 -7.65 9.82
CA PHE A 41 -1.34 -7.40 9.87
C PHE A 41 -0.54 -8.72 9.86
N TYR A 42 0.40 -8.86 8.93
CA TYR A 42 1.27 -10.04 8.85
C TYR A 42 2.65 -9.70 8.24
N ARG A 43 3.60 -10.61 8.42
CA ARG A 43 4.95 -10.53 7.85
C ARG A 43 5.16 -11.69 6.88
N ARG A 44 5.71 -11.43 5.69
CA ARG A 44 6.11 -12.45 4.71
C ARG A 44 7.56 -12.91 4.92
N GLU A 45 7.99 -13.92 4.15
CA GLU A 45 9.30 -14.56 4.30
C GLU A 45 10.49 -13.61 4.06
N ASN A 46 10.30 -12.56 3.25
CA ASN A 46 11.33 -11.56 2.91
C ASN A 46 11.41 -10.36 3.89
N ASN A 47 10.91 -10.49 5.13
CA ASN A 47 10.76 -9.38 6.08
C ASN A 47 9.88 -8.22 5.57
N GLU A 48 9.01 -8.49 4.61
CA GLU A 48 8.00 -7.54 4.15
C GLU A 48 6.80 -7.59 5.09
N TYR A 49 6.29 -6.43 5.47
CA TYR A 49 5.13 -6.28 6.33
C TYR A 49 3.94 -5.80 5.53
N TYR A 50 2.78 -6.38 5.82
CA TYR A 50 1.53 -6.02 5.16
C TYR A 50 0.46 -5.72 6.19
N LEU A 51 -0.34 -4.71 5.88
CA LEU A 51 -1.61 -4.43 6.53
C LEU A 51 -2.68 -4.40 5.43
N GLU A 52 -3.65 -5.30 5.49
CA GLU A 52 -4.71 -5.39 4.47
C GLU A 52 -6.11 -5.54 5.09
N GLU A 53 -7.12 -5.20 4.29
CA GLU A 53 -8.50 -5.57 4.55
C GLU A 53 -8.78 -7.02 4.15
N ASP A 54 -9.90 -7.55 4.61
CA ASP A 54 -10.45 -8.79 4.05
C ASP A 54 -10.79 -8.60 2.57
N ARG A 55 -10.39 -9.55 1.73
CA ARG A 55 -10.61 -9.48 0.26
C ARG A 55 -12.07 -9.68 -0.16
N ASN A 56 -12.99 -9.84 0.79
CA ASN A 56 -14.43 -9.98 0.55
C ASN A 56 -15.10 -8.62 0.82
N PRO A 57 -15.73 -7.97 -0.17
CA PRO A 57 -16.39 -8.52 -1.37
C PRO A 57 -15.78 -8.06 -2.72
N GLY A 58 -14.46 -7.98 -2.85
CA GLY A 58 -13.77 -7.62 -4.10
C GLY A 58 -13.21 -6.19 -4.15
N GLN A 59 -13.65 -5.30 -3.25
CA GLN A 59 -12.94 -4.06 -2.94
C GLN A 59 -12.13 -4.28 -1.66
N TYR A 60 -10.84 -3.98 -1.70
CA TYR A 60 -9.99 -4.04 -0.50
C TYR A 60 -8.76 -3.15 -0.59
N ARG A 61 -8.28 -2.71 0.57
CA ARG A 61 -7.07 -1.91 0.73
C ARG A 61 -5.92 -2.74 1.23
N TRP A 62 -4.72 -2.30 0.90
CA TRP A 62 -3.49 -2.81 1.48
C TRP A 62 -2.43 -1.71 1.56
N VAL A 63 -1.54 -1.85 2.53
CA VAL A 63 -0.28 -1.09 2.64
C VAL A 63 0.83 -2.10 2.93
N SER A 64 1.97 -1.94 2.26
CA SER A 64 3.17 -2.73 2.49
C SER A 64 4.35 -1.88 2.93
N LEU A 65 5.21 -2.48 3.73
CA LEU A 65 6.54 -1.97 4.07
C LEU A 65 7.55 -3.07 3.75
N GLU A 66 8.30 -2.87 2.69
CA GLU A 66 9.32 -3.79 2.17
C GLU A 66 10.73 -3.28 2.56
N ILE A 67 11.79 -3.85 1.97
CA ILE A 67 13.18 -3.50 2.32
C ILE A 67 13.48 -2.03 1.98
N ASP A 68 13.12 -1.59 0.78
CA ASP A 68 13.44 -0.29 0.19
C ASP A 68 12.22 0.32 -0.51
N ARG A 69 11.02 -0.15 -0.14
CA ARG A 69 9.77 0.24 -0.79
C ARG A 69 8.59 0.30 0.17
N ILE A 70 7.81 1.36 0.07
CA ILE A 70 6.50 1.50 0.71
C ILE A 70 5.43 1.38 -0.37
N GLY A 71 4.50 0.44 -0.20
CA GLY A 71 3.36 0.28 -1.11
C GLY A 71 2.06 0.70 -0.45
N SER A 72 1.18 1.32 -1.22
CA SER A 72 -0.20 1.66 -0.86
C SER A 72 -1.09 1.29 -2.02
N GLY A 73 -2.17 0.55 -1.80
CA GLY A 73 -3.06 0.23 -2.89
C GLY A 73 -4.50 -0.05 -2.47
N VAL A 74 -5.38 0.12 -3.44
CA VAL A 74 -6.81 -0.19 -3.34
C VAL A 74 -7.23 -0.94 -4.60
N VAL A 75 -7.85 -2.09 -4.39
CA VAL A 75 -8.49 -2.89 -5.43
C VAL A 75 -9.96 -2.51 -5.52
N ASN A 76 -10.46 -2.35 -6.74
CA ASN A 76 -11.80 -1.92 -7.09
C ASN A 76 -12.29 -0.72 -6.26
N PRO A 77 -11.53 0.41 -6.22
CA PRO A 77 -11.95 1.59 -5.50
C PRO A 77 -13.29 2.12 -6.06
N SER A 78 -14.19 2.56 -5.18
CA SER A 78 -15.46 3.19 -5.57
C SER A 78 -15.27 4.47 -6.39
N ASP A 79 -14.17 5.18 -6.10
CA ASP A 79 -13.71 6.38 -6.78
C ASP A 79 -12.21 6.56 -6.51
N PHE A 80 -11.54 7.42 -7.28
CA PHE A 80 -10.11 7.66 -7.09
C PHE A 80 -9.76 8.34 -5.76
N GLU A 81 -10.65 9.20 -5.23
CA GLU A 81 -10.40 9.89 -3.95
C GLU A 81 -10.25 8.91 -2.80
N THR A 82 -10.94 7.77 -2.87
CA THR A 82 -10.85 6.67 -1.93
C THR A 82 -9.44 6.10 -1.83
N ALA A 83 -8.71 5.99 -2.95
CA ALA A 83 -7.31 5.57 -2.96
C ALA A 83 -6.37 6.72 -2.56
N TYR A 84 -6.59 7.92 -3.11
CA TYR A 84 -5.75 9.09 -2.82
C TYR A 84 -5.79 9.52 -1.36
N CYS A 85 -6.89 9.30 -0.63
CA CYS A 85 -6.95 9.50 0.82
C CYS A 85 -5.93 8.62 1.56
N GLN A 86 -5.75 7.38 1.14
CA GLN A 86 -4.76 6.46 1.72
C GLN A 86 -3.34 6.87 1.33
N ASP A 87 -3.11 7.17 0.05
CA ASP A 87 -1.81 7.60 -0.45
C ASP A 87 -1.31 8.87 0.23
N ARG A 88 -2.19 9.86 0.40
CA ARG A 88 -1.88 11.09 1.15
C ARG A 88 -1.49 10.80 2.59
N LEU A 89 -2.19 9.89 3.27
CA LEU A 89 -1.82 9.50 4.63
C LEU A 89 -0.44 8.84 4.64
N VAL A 90 -0.17 7.91 3.73
CA VAL A 90 1.15 7.25 3.65
C VAL A 90 2.25 8.30 3.42
N LEU A 91 2.08 9.21 2.46
CA LEU A 91 3.02 10.29 2.17
C LEU A 91 3.21 11.25 3.36
N GLU A 92 2.17 11.48 4.17
CA GLU A 92 2.27 12.28 5.39
C GLU A 92 3.10 11.57 6.46
N LEU A 93 2.94 10.25 6.63
CA LEU A 93 3.58 9.49 7.70
C LEU A 93 5.04 9.11 7.41
N VAL A 94 5.35 8.80 6.15
CA VAL A 94 6.65 8.28 5.70
C VAL A 94 7.83 9.13 6.21
N PRO A 95 7.84 10.47 6.08
CA PRO A 95 8.98 11.27 6.54
C PRO A 95 9.23 11.24 8.05
N TYR A 96 8.17 11.25 8.85
CA TYR A 96 8.29 11.39 10.31
C TYR A 96 8.38 10.06 11.04
N MET A 97 7.80 9.00 10.47
CA MET A 97 7.78 7.67 11.09
C MET A 97 8.87 6.75 10.54
N LEU A 98 9.19 6.87 9.25
CA LEU A 98 10.16 6.00 8.57
C LEU A 98 11.48 6.71 8.24
N GLY A 99 11.57 8.03 8.45
CA GLY A 99 12.81 8.79 8.24
C GLY A 99 13.19 9.03 6.77
N VAL A 100 12.31 8.63 5.84
CA VAL A 100 12.49 8.83 4.39
C VAL A 100 12.42 10.32 4.09
N ASN A 101 13.40 10.83 3.37
CA ASN A 101 13.47 12.24 3.00
C ASN A 101 13.78 12.39 1.51
N HIS A 102 13.72 13.62 0.99
CA HIS A 102 13.90 13.89 -0.43
C HIS A 102 15.26 13.48 -1.02
N LEU A 103 16.29 13.25 -0.19
CA LEU A 103 17.59 12.74 -0.64
C LEU A 103 17.61 11.22 -0.80
N ASP A 104 16.63 10.53 -0.21
CA ASP A 104 16.53 9.08 -0.15
C ASP A 104 15.47 8.53 -1.11
N ILE A 105 14.58 9.37 -1.64
CA ILE A 105 13.57 8.95 -2.62
C ILE A 105 14.23 8.75 -3.98
N ASP A 106 14.18 7.51 -4.49
CA ASP A 106 14.56 7.17 -5.87
C ASP A 106 13.41 7.48 -6.83
N SER A 107 12.22 6.93 -6.56
CA SER A 107 11.04 7.17 -7.38
C SER A 107 9.72 7.16 -6.59
N LEU A 108 8.69 7.76 -7.21
CA LEU A 108 7.30 7.66 -6.79
C LEU A 108 6.50 7.16 -7.99
N ASP A 109 6.02 5.93 -7.90
CA ASP A 109 5.23 5.29 -8.95
C ASP A 109 3.75 5.32 -8.59
N VAL A 110 2.90 5.63 -9.56
CA VAL A 110 1.44 5.50 -9.43
C VAL A 110 0.94 4.67 -10.59
N THR A 111 0.37 3.51 -10.29
CA THR A 111 -0.05 2.53 -11.27
C THR A 111 -1.57 2.43 -11.30
N PHE A 112 -2.11 2.38 -12.51
CA PHE A 112 -3.50 2.02 -12.77
C PHE A 112 -3.47 0.73 -13.58
N ALA A 113 -3.88 -0.39 -12.98
CA ALA A 113 -3.93 -1.68 -13.64
C ALA A 113 -5.37 -2.19 -13.76
N MET A 114 -5.62 -2.98 -14.81
CA MET A 114 -6.93 -3.46 -15.18
C MET A 114 -6.83 -4.89 -15.73
N ASP A 115 -7.55 -5.81 -15.11
CA ASP A 115 -7.67 -7.18 -15.58
C ASP A 115 -8.91 -7.32 -16.47
N PHE A 116 -8.69 -7.83 -17.68
CA PHE A 116 -9.74 -8.14 -18.64
C PHE A 116 -9.77 -9.64 -18.92
N VAL A 117 -10.84 -10.31 -18.54
CA VAL A 117 -11.11 -11.68 -18.98
C VAL A 117 -11.53 -11.62 -20.45
N CYS A 118 -10.66 -12.09 -21.33
CA CYS A 118 -11.03 -12.33 -22.73
C CYS A 118 -11.65 -13.72 -22.83
N PRO A 119 -12.93 -13.86 -23.22
CA PRO A 119 -13.50 -15.17 -23.51
C PRO A 119 -12.73 -15.77 -24.69
N ALA A 120 -12.08 -16.92 -24.48
CA ALA A 120 -11.54 -17.71 -25.58
C ALA A 120 -12.72 -18.23 -26.41
N ASN A 121 -13.09 -17.52 -27.47
CA ASN A 121 -13.98 -18.06 -28.48
C ASN A 121 -13.25 -19.21 -29.21
N LEU A 122 -13.72 -20.44 -29.01
CA LEU A 122 -13.59 -21.57 -29.92
C LEU A 122 -14.99 -21.99 -30.38
#